data_AF-A0A739T7X0-F1
#
_entry.id   AF-A0A739T7X0-F1
#
_cell.length_a   1.000
_cell.length_b   1.000
_cell.length_c   1.000
_cell.angle_alpha   90.00
_cell.angle_beta   90.00
_cell.angle_gamma   90.00
#
_symmetry.space_group_name_H-M   'P 1'
#
loop_
_entity.id
_entity.type
_entity.pdbx_description
1 polymer ?
#
loop_
_entity_poly.entity_id
_entity_poly.type
_entity_poly.pdbx_seq_one_letter_code
_entity_poly.pdbx_strand_id
1 'polypeptide(L)' 'FVDYTGLTEAVIRQPIDEAIAQGYLTECEQYWQITRHGKLFLNSLLELFLAE' A
#
# COMPACT_ATOMS: atom_id res chain seq x y z
N PHE A 1 -9.61 -6.88 -1.28
CA PHE A 1 -8.81 -6.92 -0.04
C PHE A 1 -9.59 -7.63 1.08
N VAL A 2 -10.74 -7.09 1.49
CA VAL A 2 -11.60 -7.66 2.56
C VAL A 2 -11.89 -9.15 2.33
N ASP A 3 -12.24 -9.55 1.11
CA ASP A 3 -12.55 -10.96 0.81
C ASP A 3 -11.34 -11.91 0.96
N TYR A 4 -10.11 -11.40 0.86
CA TYR A 4 -8.88 -12.19 0.93
C TYR A 4 -8.24 -12.18 2.33
N THR A 5 -8.43 -11.11 3.09
CA THR A 5 -7.78 -10.92 4.40
C THR A 5 -8.76 -10.98 5.57
N GLY A 6 -10.06 -10.83 5.34
CA GLY A 6 -11.08 -10.67 6.37
C GLY A 6 -11.02 -9.33 7.10
N LEU A 7 -10.13 -8.42 6.70
CA LEU A 7 -9.91 -7.13 7.35
C LEU A 7 -10.54 -6.00 6.54
N THR A 8 -11.13 -5.03 7.23
CA THR A 8 -11.58 -3.78 6.59
C THR A 8 -10.39 -2.96 6.13
N GLU A 9 -10.55 -2.23 5.03
CA GLU A 9 -9.50 -1.37 4.48
C GLU A 9 -8.98 -0.32 5.47
N ALA A 10 -9.82 0.13 6.41
CA ALA A 10 -9.44 1.06 7.47
C ALA A 10 -8.15 0.64 8.24
N VAL A 11 -7.86 -0.66 8.31
CA VAL A 11 -6.65 -1.19 8.97
C VAL A 11 -5.36 -0.83 8.20
N ILE A 12 -5.45 -0.72 6.87
CA ILE A 12 -4.30 -0.46 5.99
C ILE A 12 -4.36 0.92 5.31
N ARG A 13 -5.41 1.71 5.56
CA ARG A 13 -5.64 2.96 4.82
C ARG A 13 -4.50 3.96 5.01
N GLN A 14 -4.04 4.14 6.25
CA GLN A 14 -2.93 5.03 6.57
C GLN A 14 -1.65 4.65 5.81
N PRO A 15 -1.10 3.41 5.90
CA PRO A 15 0.12 3.08 5.17
C PRO A 15 -0.06 3.08 3.65
N ILE A 16 -1.27 2.83 3.12
CA ILE A 16 -1.56 3.01 1.69
C ILE A 16 -1.46 4.49 1.30
N ASP A 17 -2.07 5.40 2.06
CA ASP A 17 -2.04 6.83 1.77
C ASP A 17 -0.59 7.35 1.81
N GLU A 18 0.21 6.89 2.77
CA GLU A 18 1.64 7.19 2.85
C GLU A 18 2.41 6.63 1.63
N ALA A 19 2.12 5.41 1.20
CA ALA A 19 2.73 4.81 0.02
C ALA A 19 2.36 5.54 -1.29
N ILE A 20 1.14 6.08 -1.39
CA ILE A 20 0.70 6.91 -2.52
C ILE A 20 1.42 8.27 -2.49
N ALA A 21 1.50 8.91 -1.31
CA ALA A 21 2.19 10.19 -1.15
C ALA A 21 3.69 10.10 -1.50
N GLN A 22 4.33 8.96 -1.20
CA GLN A 22 5.72 8.68 -1.57
C GLN A 22 5.88 8.23 -3.04
N GLY A 23 4.78 8.08 -3.78
CA GLY A 23 4.78 7.65 -5.18
C GLY A 23 5.15 6.18 -5.39
N TYR A 24 5.04 5.35 -4.35
CA TYR A 24 5.28 3.91 -4.43
C TYR A 24 4.07 3.17 -4.99
N LEU A 25 2.86 3.65 -4.71
CA LEU A 25 1.60 3.12 -5.20
C LEU A 25 0.82 4.17 -5.99
N THR A 26 -0.01 3.69 -6.92
CA THR A 26 -1.13 4.43 -7.49
C THR A 26 -2.43 3.73 -7.12
N GLU A 27 -3.48 4.49 -6.87
CA GLU A 27 -4.81 3.97 -6.56
C GLU A 27 -5.76 4.16 -7.75
N CYS A 28 -6.54 3.12 -8.03
CA CYS A 28 -7.68 3.14 -8.94
C CYS A 28 -8.91 2.65 -8.16
N GLU A 29 -10.11 2.82 -8.72
CA GLU A 29 -11.39 2.47 -8.06
C GLU A 29 -11.47 1.03 -7.52
N GLN A 30 -10.65 0.12 -8.06
CA GLN A 30 -10.73 -1.32 -7.79
C GLN A 30 -9.46 -1.90 -7.16
N TYR A 31 -8.31 -1.22 -7.26
CA TYR A 31 -7.02 -1.77 -6.85
C TYR A 31 -5.95 -0.71 -6.64
N TRP A 32 -4.91 -1.09 -5.88
CA TRP A 32 -3.63 -0.38 -5.83
C TRP A 32 -2.61 -1.06 -6.72
N GLN A 33 -1.81 -0.25 -7.41
CA GLN A 33 -0.78 -0.74 -8.32
C GLN A 33 0.57 -0.15 -7.93
N ILE A 34 1.58 -1.03 -7.80
CA ILE A 34 2.94 -0.59 -7.54
C ILE A 34 3.54 0.11 -8.76
N THR A 35 4.17 1.26 -8.53
CA THR A 35 4.85 2.05 -9.56
C THR A 35 6.25 1.50 -9.85
N ARG A 36 6.92 2.04 -10.87
CA ARG A 36 8.35 1.75 -11.10
C ARG A 36 9.21 2.19 -9.90
N HIS A 37 8.88 3.33 -9.29
CA HIS A 37 9.58 3.84 -8.11
C HIS A 37 9.40 2.88 -6.93
N GLY A 38 8.16 2.46 -6.64
CA GLY A 38 7.86 1.50 -5.58
C GLY A 38 8.59 0.17 -5.75
N LYS A 39 8.76 -0.32 -6.99
CA LYS A 39 9.53 -1.55 -7.25
C LYS A 39 11.02 -1.40 -6.92
N LEU A 40 11.62 -0.23 -7.14
CA LEU A 40 13.02 0.03 -6.82
C LEU A 40 13.25 0.16 -5.31
N PHE A 41 12.24 0.61 -4.57
CA PHE A 41 12.26 0.79 -3.12
C PHE A 41 11.26 -0.15 -2.42
N LEU A 42 11.21 -1.41 -2.87
CA LEU A 42 10.20 -2.36 -2.40
C LEU A 42 10.28 -2.58 -0.88
N ASN A 43 11.48 -2.62 -0.30
CA ASN A 43 11.63 -2.81 1.14
C ASN A 43 11.07 -1.62 1.92
N SER A 44 11.37 -0.39 1.49
CA SER A 44 10.82 0.82 2.11
C SER A 44 9.29 0.89 1.98
N LEU A 45 8.73 0.41 0.87
CA LEU A 45 7.28 0.26 0.73
C LEU A 45 6.72 -0.76 1.73
N LEU A 46 7.35 -1.92 1.87
CA LEU A 46 6.88 -2.98 2.78
C LEU A 46 6.98 -2.56 4.25
N GLU A 47 8.01 -1.80 4.63
CA GLU A 47 8.21 -1.27 5.98
C GLU A 47 7.03 -0.43 6.46
N LEU A 48 6.30 0.26 5.57
CA LEU A 48 5.09 1.02 5.92
C LEU A 48 3.97 0.12 6.50
N PHE A 49 3.96 -1.17 6.16
CA PHE A 49 2.91 -2.11 6.56
C PHE A 49 3.30 -3.02 7.71
N LEU A 50 4.55 -2.95 8.17
CA LEU A 50 5.00 -3.72 9.32
C LEU A 50 4.64 -2.94 10.58
N ALA A 51 3.77 -3.50 11.41
CA ALA A 51 3.66 -3.05 12.80
C ALA A 51 5.01 -3.31 13.49
N GLU A 52 5.42 -2.39 14.36
CA GLU A 52 6.57 -2.60 15.25
C GLU A 52 6.38 -3.86 16.13
#